data_AF-A0A9E4KQZ4-F1
#
_entry.id   AF-A0A9E4KQZ4-F1
#
_cell.length_a   1.000
_cell.length_b   1.000
_cell.length_c   1.000
_cell.angle_alpha   90.00
_cell.angle_beta   90.00
_cell.angle_gamma   90.00
#
_symmetry.space_group_name_H-M   'P 1'
#
loop_
_entity.id
_entity.type
_entity.pdbx_description
1 polymer ?
#
loop_
_entity_poly.entity_id
_entity_poly.type
_entity_poly.pdbx_seq_one_letter_code
_entity_poly.pdbx_strand_id
1 'polypeptide(L)'
;MGIELDKGLPEESSAATARSSNNGEAGLEEIQNLLREAVADEPALTILKGFKLDFSANKDFHKVFFSVRCECGTAALLSVEVARSKTLPQVSEALPELARRLKAKSRQFAGMSCDMHTRMRIGGATQAAP
;
A
#
# COMPACT_ATOMS: atom_id res chain seq x y z
N MET A 1 -67.47 21.17 -22.93
CA MET A 1 -67.17 19.74 -23.12
C MET A 1 -65.76 19.49 -22.63
N GLY A 2 -65.56 18.64 -21.63
CA GLY A 2 -64.25 18.37 -21.04
C GLY A 2 -64.36 17.86 -19.59
N ILE A 3 -64.68 16.59 -19.49
CA ILE A 3 -64.74 15.65 -18.35
C ILE A 3 -63.63 15.81 -17.30
N GLU A 4 -64.02 15.76 -16.02
CA GLU A 4 -63.18 15.54 -14.84
C GLU A 4 -63.31 14.07 -14.40
N LEU A 5 -62.21 13.38 -14.09
CA LEU A 5 -62.20 12.12 -13.35
C LEU A 5 -60.93 12.01 -12.48
N ASP A 6 -61.18 11.75 -11.21
CA ASP A 6 -60.29 11.71 -10.05
C ASP A 6 -59.68 10.31 -9.84
N LYS A 7 -58.43 10.31 -9.33
CA LYS A 7 -57.71 9.33 -8.48
C LYS A 7 -57.58 7.85 -8.87
N GLY A 8 -56.32 7.40 -8.79
CA GLY A 8 -55.95 6.02 -8.49
C GLY A 8 -54.43 5.77 -8.57
N LEU A 9 -53.72 5.94 -7.45
CA LEU A 9 -52.44 5.25 -7.15
C LEU A 9 -52.78 3.93 -6.43
N PRO A 10 -51.98 2.86 -6.65
CA PRO A 10 -50.96 2.45 -5.66
C PRO A 10 -49.60 2.19 -6.35
N GLU A 11 -48.47 2.65 -5.81
CA GLU A 11 -47.61 2.03 -4.79
C GLU A 11 -46.89 0.74 -5.21
N GLU A 12 -45.62 0.68 -4.80
CA GLU A 12 -44.65 -0.42 -4.86
C GLU A 12 -43.85 -0.57 -6.17
N SER A 13 -42.54 -0.80 -6.18
CA SER A 13 -41.47 -0.75 -5.19
C SER A 13 -40.18 -1.05 -5.97
N SER A 14 -39.06 -0.58 -5.43
CA SER A 14 -37.76 -1.25 -5.51
C SER A 14 -36.92 -1.19 -6.80
N ALA A 15 -35.92 -0.30 -6.71
CA ALA A 15 -34.50 -0.65 -6.73
C ALA A 15 -33.79 -1.06 -8.02
N ALA A 16 -32.55 -0.55 -8.06
CA ALA A 16 -31.39 -0.99 -8.84
C ALA A 16 -31.40 -0.61 -10.33
N THR A 17 -30.48 0.27 -10.70
CA THR A 17 -29.17 -0.25 -11.17
C THR A 17 -28.11 0.82 -11.02
N ALA A 18 -27.00 0.38 -10.43
CA ALA A 18 -25.79 1.10 -10.12
C ALA A 18 -25.28 1.95 -11.28
N ARG A 19 -25.01 3.24 -11.01
CA ARG A 19 -23.93 3.92 -11.72
C ARG A 19 -22.63 3.54 -11.02
N SER A 20 -22.08 2.39 -11.46
CA SER A 20 -20.70 2.01 -11.19
C SER A 20 -19.81 3.17 -11.63
N SER A 21 -19.36 3.98 -10.68
CA SER A 21 -18.23 4.87 -10.92
C SER A 21 -17.02 3.95 -10.97
N ASN A 22 -16.71 3.40 -12.16
CA ASN A 22 -15.39 2.86 -12.44
C ASN A 22 -14.41 4.04 -12.45
N ASN A 23 -14.13 4.62 -11.28
CA ASN A 23 -12.95 5.44 -11.12
C ASN A 23 -11.77 4.49 -11.12
N GLY A 24 -10.83 4.69 -12.03
CA GLY A 24 -9.64 3.86 -12.25
C GLY A 24 -8.62 3.90 -11.10
N GLU A 25 -9.07 3.86 -9.86
CA GLU A 25 -8.27 3.69 -8.64
C GLU A 25 -7.54 2.34 -8.70
N ALA A 26 -6.26 2.33 -8.31
CA ALA A 26 -5.43 1.14 -8.38
C ALA A 26 -5.76 0.17 -7.23
N GLY A 27 -6.05 -1.08 -7.54
CA GLY A 27 -6.22 -2.14 -6.56
C GLY A 27 -4.91 -2.51 -5.87
N LEU A 28 -5.01 -3.08 -4.66
CA LEU A 28 -3.84 -3.50 -3.89
C LEU A 28 -2.97 -4.52 -4.65
N GLU A 29 -3.59 -5.49 -5.33
CA GLU A 29 -2.85 -6.52 -6.07
C GLU A 29 -2.09 -5.93 -7.27
N GLU A 30 -2.68 -4.96 -7.98
CA GLU A 30 -2.03 -4.25 -9.07
C GLU A 30 -0.82 -3.46 -8.57
N ILE A 31 -0.99 -2.72 -7.46
CA ILE A 31 0.11 -1.99 -6.80
C ILE A 31 1.22 -2.96 -6.37
N GLN A 32 0.86 -4.12 -5.81
CA GLN A 32 1.84 -5.13 -5.40
C GLN A 32 2.62 -5.71 -6.58
N ASN A 33 1.98 -5.90 -7.73
CA ASN A 33 2.63 -6.39 -8.94
C ASN A 33 3.61 -5.35 -9.49
N LEU A 34 3.18 -4.10 -9.65
CA LEU A 34 4.04 -3.00 -10.10
C LEU A 34 5.28 -2.85 -9.21
N LEU A 35 5.09 -2.84 -7.89
CA LEU A 35 6.21 -2.71 -6.96
C LEU A 35 7.13 -3.93 -7.00
N ARG A 36 6.59 -5.15 -7.13
CA ARG A 36 7.41 -6.38 -7.26
C ARG A 36 8.31 -6.30 -8.49
N GLU A 37 7.77 -5.90 -9.63
CA GLU A 37 8.52 -5.77 -10.87
C GLU A 37 9.60 -4.68 -10.75
N ALA A 38 9.25 -3.53 -10.18
CA ALA A 38 10.17 -2.39 -10.05
C ALA A 38 11.36 -2.64 -9.11
N VAL A 39 11.28 -3.64 -8.23
CA VAL A 39 12.37 -4.00 -7.30
C VAL A 39 12.92 -5.40 -7.51
N ALA A 40 12.60 -6.05 -8.64
CA ALA A 40 13.04 -7.42 -8.92
C ALA A 40 14.58 -7.58 -8.95
N ASP A 41 15.31 -6.51 -9.26
CA ASP A 41 16.78 -6.44 -9.25
C ASP A 41 17.40 -6.21 -7.85
N GLU A 42 16.60 -6.04 -6.80
CA GLU A 42 17.07 -5.84 -5.42
C GLU A 42 16.81 -7.09 -4.57
N PRO A 43 17.74 -8.07 -4.52
CA PRO A 43 17.51 -9.38 -3.92
C PRO A 43 17.27 -9.34 -2.41
N ALA A 44 17.72 -8.28 -1.74
CA ALA A 44 17.53 -8.09 -0.31
C ALA A 44 16.06 -7.73 0.05
N LEU A 45 15.26 -7.26 -0.91
CA LEU A 45 13.84 -6.94 -0.71
C LEU A 45 12.96 -8.16 -0.98
N THR A 46 12.23 -8.60 0.04
CA THR A 46 11.17 -9.62 -0.11
C THR A 46 9.81 -9.00 0.21
N ILE A 47 8.90 -9.00 -0.76
CA ILE A 47 7.52 -8.55 -0.53
C ILE A 47 6.75 -9.54 0.36
N LEU A 48 6.05 -9.02 1.37
CA LEU A 48 5.30 -9.81 2.34
C LEU A 48 3.81 -9.87 1.94
N LYS A 49 3.44 -10.88 1.15
CA LYS A 49 2.04 -11.11 0.76
C LYS A 49 1.19 -11.44 2.00
N GLY A 50 0.04 -10.79 2.14
CA GLY A 50 -0.90 -11.02 3.23
C GLY A 50 -0.48 -10.47 4.60
N PHE A 51 0.72 -9.89 4.72
CA PHE A 51 1.16 -9.25 5.95
C PHE A 51 0.36 -7.97 6.20
N LYS A 52 -0.22 -7.87 7.40
CA LYS A 52 -0.97 -6.71 7.87
C LYS A 52 -0.37 -6.27 9.19
N LEU A 53 -0.18 -4.96 9.33
CA LEU A 53 0.26 -4.35 10.57
C LEU A 53 -0.79 -3.31 10.96
N ASP A 54 -1.60 -3.63 11.96
CA ASP A 54 -2.75 -2.81 12.39
C ASP A 54 -2.36 -1.54 13.15
N PHE A 55 -1.06 -1.28 13.35
CA PHE A 55 -0.55 -0.10 14.05
C PHE A 55 -0.75 1.22 13.30
N SER A 56 -0.96 1.16 11.98
CA SER A 56 -1.16 2.36 11.17
C SER A 56 -2.67 2.60 10.99
N ALA A 57 -3.23 3.48 11.82
CA ALA A 57 -4.64 3.90 11.84
C ALA A 57 -5.14 4.54 10.52
N ASN A 58 -4.30 4.63 9.50
CA ASN A 58 -4.63 5.22 8.22
C ASN A 58 -5.29 4.19 7.30
N LYS A 59 -6.63 4.19 7.29
CA LYS A 59 -7.46 3.29 6.47
C LYS A 59 -7.49 3.69 5.00
N ASP A 60 -7.09 4.92 4.68
CA ASP A 60 -7.19 5.52 3.35
C ASP A 60 -6.03 5.17 2.42
N PHE A 61 -5.19 4.20 2.82
CA PHE A 61 -4.01 3.78 2.07
C PHE A 61 -4.00 2.27 1.83
N HIS A 62 -3.58 1.89 0.64
CA HIS A 62 -3.02 0.58 0.34
C HIS A 62 -1.60 0.51 0.89
N LYS A 63 -1.32 -0.50 1.71
CA LYS A 63 0.00 -0.72 2.32
C LYS A 63 0.62 -1.97 1.75
N VAL A 64 1.82 -1.83 1.18
CA VAL A 64 2.62 -2.95 0.69
C VAL A 64 3.87 -3.04 1.54
N PHE A 65 4.07 -4.20 2.15
CA PHE A 65 5.16 -4.43 3.08
C PHE A 65 6.27 -5.25 2.44
N PHE A 66 7.51 -4.93 2.82
CA PHE A 66 8.73 -5.61 2.40
C PHE A 66 9.55 -5.94 3.64
N SER A 67 10.17 -7.11 3.65
CA SER A 67 11.21 -7.45 4.61
C SER A 67 12.58 -7.38 3.97
N VAL A 68 13.55 -6.90 4.74
CA VAL A 68 14.99 -7.04 4.46
C VAL A 68 15.60 -7.81 5.62
N ARG A 69 16.30 -8.91 5.34
CA ARG A 69 16.84 -9.81 6.37
C ARG A 69 18.36 -9.76 6.40
N CYS A 70 18.91 -9.77 7.60
CA CYS A 70 20.32 -10.01 7.84
C CYS A 70 20.53 -11.45 8.32
N GLU A 71 21.69 -12.03 8.03
CA GLU A 71 22.08 -13.37 8.49
C GLU A 71 22.15 -13.50 10.02
N CYS A 72 22.34 -12.39 10.75
CA CYS A 72 22.27 -12.38 12.22
C CYS A 72 20.85 -12.54 12.78
N GLY A 73 19.85 -12.75 11.92
CA GLY A 73 18.44 -12.95 12.29
C GLY A 73 17.64 -11.66 12.51
N THR A 74 18.28 -10.49 12.42
CA THR A 74 17.57 -9.21 12.47
C THR A 74 16.94 -8.91 11.10
N ALA A 75 15.71 -8.40 11.11
CA ALA A 75 15.01 -7.99 9.90
C ALA A 75 14.46 -6.56 10.04
N ALA A 76 14.50 -5.81 8.94
CA ALA A 76 13.77 -4.57 8.80
C ALA A 76 12.46 -4.81 8.07
N LEU A 77 11.41 -4.09 8.51
CA LEU A 77 10.14 -3.97 7.82
C LEU A 77 10.11 -2.61 7.14
N LEU A 78 9.93 -2.60 5.82
CA LEU A 78 9.71 -1.41 5.01
C LEU A 78 8.28 -1.44 4.48
N SER A 79 7.67 -0.26 4.30
CA SER A 79 6.34 -0.15 3.70
C SER A 79 6.30 0.92 2.61
N VAL A 80 5.48 0.66 1.60
CA VAL A 80 5.02 1.66 0.64
C VAL A 80 3.54 1.87 0.89
N GLU A 81 3.15 3.12 1.10
CA GLU A 81 1.76 3.52 1.30
C GLU A 81 1.27 4.30 0.08
N VAL A 82 0.18 3.84 -0.51
CA VAL A 82 -0.46 4.47 -1.67
C VAL A 82 -1.87 4.87 -1.28
N ALA A 83 -2.22 6.15 -1.39
CA ALA A 83 -3.58 6.59 -1.09
C ALA A 83 -4.59 5.85 -2.01
N ARG A 84 -5.72 5.42 -1.45
CA ARG A 84 -6.75 4.65 -2.18
C ARG A 84 -7.33 5.39 -3.38
N SER A 85 -7.29 6.72 -3.34
CA SER A 85 -7.74 7.59 -4.44
C SER A 85 -6.78 7.66 -5.63
N LYS A 86 -5.60 7.02 -5.55
CA LYS A 86 -4.61 7.04 -6.64
C LYS A 86 -4.98 6.03 -7.73
N THR A 87 -4.87 6.48 -8.97
CA THR A 87 -5.09 5.64 -10.15
C THR A 87 -3.83 4.88 -10.54
N LEU A 88 -3.98 3.80 -11.31
CA LEU A 88 -2.83 2.99 -11.75
C LEU A 88 -1.78 3.82 -12.52
N PRO A 89 -2.14 4.73 -13.45
CA PRO A 89 -1.16 5.60 -14.10
C PRO A 89 -0.39 6.50 -13.13
N GLN A 90 -1.06 7.05 -12.11
CA GLN A 90 -0.40 7.88 -11.10
C GLN A 90 0.58 7.07 -10.24
N VAL A 91 0.22 5.82 -9.93
CA VAL A 91 1.13 4.90 -9.22
C VAL A 91 2.33 4.58 -10.10
N SER A 92 2.12 4.26 -11.38
CA SER A 92 3.19 3.97 -12.34
C SER A 92 4.12 5.15 -12.56
N GLU A 93 3.61 6.38 -12.60
CA GLU A 93 4.42 7.60 -12.70
C GLU A 93 5.35 7.78 -11.50
N ALA A 94 4.86 7.51 -10.28
CA ALA A 94 5.64 7.61 -9.05
C ALA A 94 6.58 6.40 -8.82
N LEU A 95 6.34 5.30 -9.52
CA LEU A 95 6.98 4.00 -9.29
C LEU A 95 8.52 4.04 -9.32
N PRO A 96 9.19 4.74 -10.26
CA PRO A 96 10.66 4.76 -10.31
C PRO A 96 11.28 5.38 -9.05
N GLU A 97 10.71 6.49 -8.56
CA GLU A 97 11.21 7.16 -7.36
C GLU A 97 10.89 6.36 -6.09
N LEU A 98 9.71 5.73 -6.01
CA LEU A 98 9.35 4.84 -4.92
C LEU A 98 10.31 3.64 -4.86
N ALA A 99 10.57 3.00 -5.99
CA ALA A 99 11.51 1.88 -6.08
C ALA A 99 12.93 2.32 -5.70
N ARG A 100 13.41 3.47 -6.20
CA ARG A 100 14.73 4.01 -5.84
C ARG A 100 14.88 4.21 -4.33
N ARG A 101 13.89 4.82 -3.68
CA ARG A 101 13.90 5.02 -2.22
C ARG A 101 13.87 3.70 -1.46
N LEU A 102 13.02 2.77 -1.88
CA LEU A 102 12.89 1.46 -1.24
C LEU A 102 14.20 0.67 -1.32
N LYS A 103 14.85 0.65 -2.49
CA LYS A 103 16.16 0.05 -2.70
C LYS A 103 17.24 0.73 -1.85
N ALA A 104 17.27 2.06 -1.82
CA ALA A 104 18.23 2.79 -0.99
C ALA A 104 18.09 2.46 0.51
N LYS A 105 16.85 2.34 1.01
CA LYS A 105 16.59 1.92 2.40
C LYS A 105 16.98 0.48 2.66
N SER A 106 16.71 -0.42 1.71
CA SER A 106 17.16 -1.81 1.76
C SER A 106 18.67 -1.91 1.89
N ARG A 107 19.40 -1.26 0.99
CA ARG A 107 20.88 -1.24 0.99
C ARG A 107 21.45 -0.59 2.24
N GLN A 108 20.84 0.49 2.72
CA GLN A 108 21.24 1.13 3.97
C GLN A 108 21.14 0.15 5.15
N PHE A 109 20.03 -0.61 5.26
CA PHE A 109 19.88 -1.61 6.31
C PHE A 109 20.87 -2.77 6.12
N ALA A 110 20.99 -3.30 4.91
CA ALA A 110 21.90 -4.42 4.61
C ALA A 110 23.37 -4.07 4.81
N GLY A 111 23.77 -2.80 4.66
CA GLY A 111 25.13 -2.32 4.86
C GLY A 111 25.51 -2.06 6.33
N MET A 112 24.59 -2.19 7.29
CA MET A 112 24.92 -2.09 8.72
C MET A 112 25.58 -3.38 9.21
N SER A 113 26.43 -3.27 10.23
CA SER A 113 27.02 -4.47 10.87
C SER A 113 26.01 -5.22 11.72
N CYS A 114 26.26 -6.51 11.95
CA CYS A 114 25.45 -7.35 12.84
C CYS A 114 25.39 -6.79 14.28
N ASP A 115 26.44 -6.12 14.76
CA ASP A 115 26.43 -5.39 16.03
C ASP A 115 25.39 -4.26 16.03
N MET A 116 25.34 -3.45 14.96
CA MET A 116 24.35 -2.38 14.83
C MET A 116 22.93 -2.94 14.77
N HIS A 117 22.70 -3.98 13.97
CA HIS A 117 21.41 -4.67 13.90
C HIS A 117 20.97 -5.20 15.27
N THR A 118 21.88 -5.82 16.00
CA THR A 118 21.61 -6.35 17.35
C THR A 118 21.22 -5.24 18.31
N ARG A 119 21.91 -4.09 18.28
CA ARG A 119 21.53 -2.91 19.09
C ARG A 119 20.14 -2.39 18.72
N MET A 120 19.79 -2.33 17.44
CA MET A 120 18.44 -1.92 17.00
C MET A 120 17.37 -2.89 17.51
N ARG A 121 17.61 -4.20 17.41
CA ARG A 121 16.68 -5.26 17.85
C ARG A 121 16.42 -5.22 19.36
N ILE A 122 17.44 -4.92 20.15
CA ILE A 122 17.34 -4.84 21.62
C ILE A 122 16.82 -3.47 22.09
N GLY A 123 16.66 -2.49 21.18
CA GLY A 123 16.14 -1.16 21.48
C GLY A 123 17.18 -0.15 21.96
N GLY A 124 18.48 -0.43 21.75
CA GLY A 124 19.60 0.41 22.20
C GLY A 124 20.03 1.52 21.23
N ALA A 125 19.26 1.78 20.16
CA ALA A 125 19.54 2.88 19.24
C ALA A 125 18.97 4.20 19.79
N THR A 126 19.59 4.74 20.84
CA THR A 126 19.44 6.16 21.17
C THR A 126 20.03 7.00 20.05
N GLN A 127 19.28 8.03 19.67
CA GLN A 127 19.58 8.97 18.59
C GLN A 127 20.99 9.55 18.74
N ALA A 128 21.80 9.43 17.68
CA ALA A 128 22.93 10.32 17.45
C ALA A 128 22.67 10.99 16.09
N ALA A 129 22.02 12.15 16.13
CA ALA A 129 22.07 13.15 15.08
C ALA A 129 22.99 14.28 15.57
N PRO A 130 23.72 14.95 14.67
CA PRO A 130 24.92 15.75 14.96
C PRO A 130 24.69 16.95 15.88
#